data_AF-A0A7C0V0Z5-F1
#
_entry.id   AF-A0A7C0V0Z5-F1
#
_cell.length_a   1.000
_cell.length_b   1.000
_cell.length_c   1.000
_cell.angle_alpha   90.00
_cell.angle_beta   90.00
_cell.angle_gamma   90.00
#
_symmetry.space_group_name_H-M   'P 1'
#
loop_
_entity.id
_entity.type
_entity.pdbx_description
1 polymer ?
#
loop_
_entity_poly.entity_id
_entity_poly.type
_entity_poly.pdbx_seq_one_letter_code
_entity_poly.pdbx_strand_id
1 'polypeptide(L)'
;MQTIRQRKISEEDFLKDDDLQDIVERNLEVAVEVLIDISNHIVGKRNYRKPENAADTFQVLAEEGILEENFARKLKGWVGLRNVIVHLSMLM
;
A
#
# COMPACT_ATOMS: atom_id res chain seq x y z
N MET A 1 17.99 -8.29 12.56
CA MET A 1 17.34 -7.52 11.48
C MET A 1 18.14 -6.27 11.19
N GLN A 2 19.04 -6.31 10.20
CA GLN A 2 19.70 -5.11 9.69
C GLN A 2 18.67 -4.24 8.97
N THR A 3 18.61 -2.96 9.29
CA THR A 3 17.64 -2.03 8.72
C THR A 3 18.15 -1.62 7.33
N ILE A 4 17.59 -2.21 6.26
CA ILE A 4 17.90 -1.96 4.82
C ILE A 4 17.62 -0.51 4.35
N ARG A 5 17.33 0.40 5.29
CA ARG A 5 16.71 1.70 5.07
C ARG A 5 17.34 2.57 3.98
N GLN A 6 18.63 2.42 3.65
CA GLN A 6 19.31 3.26 2.65
C GLN A 6 20.43 2.54 1.88
N ARG A 7 20.23 1.27 1.48
CA ARG A 7 21.21 0.59 0.62
C ARG A 7 20.95 0.96 -0.84
N LYS A 8 21.91 1.63 -1.49
CA LYS A 8 21.90 1.74 -2.96
C LYS A 8 22.30 0.39 -3.53
N ILE A 9 21.37 -0.24 -4.24
CA ILE A 9 21.58 -1.51 -4.93
C ILE A 9 21.30 -1.30 -6.41
N SER A 10 22.05 -1.99 -7.27
CA SER A 10 21.73 -2.01 -8.70
C SER A 10 20.46 -2.85 -8.92
N GLU A 11 19.76 -2.62 -10.02
CA GLU A 11 18.61 -3.47 -10.39
C GLU A 11 19.03 -4.94 -10.55
N GLU A 12 20.20 -5.18 -11.15
CA GLU A 12 20.72 -6.54 -11.36
C GLU A 12 21.01 -7.26 -10.03
N ASP A 13 21.58 -6.56 -9.06
CA ASP A 13 21.84 -7.14 -7.74
C ASP A 13 20.54 -7.36 -6.95
N PHE A 14 19.54 -6.49 -7.11
CA PHE A 14 18.23 -6.66 -6.48
C PHE A 14 17.51 -7.89 -7.01
N LEU A 15 17.50 -8.10 -8.33
CA LEU A 15 16.85 -9.25 -8.98
C LEU A 15 17.52 -10.60 -8.66
N LYS A 16 18.70 -10.59 -8.04
CA LYS A 16 19.44 -11.80 -7.61
C LYS A 16 19.35 -12.07 -6.11
N ASP A 17 18.70 -11.18 -5.35
CA ASP A 17 18.63 -11.24 -3.89
C ASP A 17 17.16 -11.44 -3.47
N ASP A 18 16.78 -12.71 -3.31
CA ASP A 18 15.40 -13.09 -2.95
C ASP A 18 15.01 -12.60 -1.55
N ASP A 19 15.93 -12.63 -0.59
CA ASP A 19 15.71 -12.08 0.76
C ASP A 19 15.38 -10.58 0.70
N LEU A 20 16.08 -9.84 -0.16
CA LEU A 20 15.83 -8.41 -0.34
C LEU A 20 14.49 -8.14 -1.03
N GLN A 21 14.11 -8.96 -2.00
CA GLN A 21 12.80 -8.89 -2.66
C GLN A 21 11.68 -9.11 -1.63
N ASP A 22 11.75 -10.17 -0.83
CA ASP A 22 10.79 -10.48 0.24
C ASP A 22 10.65 -9.32 1.24
N ILE A 23 11.78 -8.70 1.62
CA ILE A 23 11.77 -7.57 2.54
C ILE A 23 11.10 -6.34 1.90
N VAL A 24 11.37 -6.06 0.62
CA VAL A 24 10.73 -4.94 -0.09
C VAL A 24 9.23 -5.17 -0.24
N GLU A 25 8.83 -6.38 -0.66
CA GLU A 25 7.44 -6.79 -0.77
C GLU A 25 6.69 -6.60 0.55
N ARG A 26 7.22 -7.15 1.64
CA ARG A 26 6.62 -7.00 2.97
C ARG A 26 6.53 -5.53 3.42
N ASN A 27 7.55 -4.73 3.13
CA ASN A 27 7.51 -3.31 3.47
C ASN A 27 6.44 -2.55 2.66
N LEU A 28 6.25 -2.89 1.39
CA LEU A 28 5.19 -2.32 0.56
C LEU A 28 3.80 -2.71 1.08
N GLU A 29 3.60 -3.97 1.44
CA GLU A 29 2.34 -4.43 2.04
C GLU A 29 2.00 -3.67 3.33
N VAL A 30 2.98 -3.54 4.23
CA VAL A 30 2.81 -2.81 5.50
C VAL A 30 2.50 -1.33 5.24
N ALA A 31 3.17 -0.70 4.26
CA ALA A 31 2.90 0.69 3.91
C ALA A 31 1.47 0.88 3.39
N VAL A 32 0.97 -0.04 2.55
CA VAL A 32 -0.40 0.01 2.03
C VAL A 32 -1.43 -0.20 3.15
N GLU A 33 -1.20 -1.13 4.08
CA GLU A 33 -2.09 -1.35 5.23
C GLU A 33 -2.18 -0.10 6.11
N VAL A 34 -1.05 0.53 6.42
CA VAL A 34 -1.02 1.77 7.23
C VAL A 34 -1.81 2.89 6.55
N LEU A 35 -1.72 3.02 5.22
CA LEU A 35 -2.51 4.01 4.47
C LEU A 35 -4.02 3.74 4.55
N ILE A 36 -4.41 2.46 4.48
CA ILE A 36 -5.81 2.04 4.64
C ILE A 36 -6.30 2.35 6.06
N ASP A 37 -5.53 1.99 7.09
CA ASP A 37 -5.87 2.21 8.49
C ASP A 37 -6.06 3.69 8.83
N ILE A 38 -5.13 4.55 8.38
CA ILE A 38 -5.23 6.00 8.56
C ILE A 38 -6.51 6.53 7.89
N SER A 39 -6.80 6.05 6.68
CA SER A 39 -7.97 6.50 5.93
C SER A 39 -9.27 6.07 6.61
N ASN A 40 -9.36 4.81 7.05
CA ASN A 40 -10.49 4.30 7.82
C ASN A 40 -10.66 5.03 9.15
N HIS A 41 -9.56 5.37 9.84
CA HIS A 41 -9.61 6.16 11.06
C HIS A 41 -10.22 7.55 10.81
N ILE A 42 -9.81 8.23 9.73
CA ILE A 42 -10.37 9.53 9.35
C ILE A 42 -11.86 9.41 9.02
N VAL A 43 -12.23 8.44 8.17
CA VAL A 43 -13.62 8.17 7.77
C VAL A 43 -14.50 7.93 8.99
N GLY A 44 -14.08 7.06 9.92
CA GLY A 44 -14.83 6.76 11.13
C GLY A 44 -14.93 7.95 12.09
N LYS A 45 -13.84 8.73 12.25
CA LYS A 45 -13.82 9.90 13.15
C LYS A 45 -14.68 11.06 12.63
N ARG A 46 -14.82 11.19 11.32
CA ARG A 46 -15.60 12.24 10.65
C ARG A 46 -17.02 11.81 10.30
N ASN A 47 -17.36 10.54 10.54
CA ASN A 47 -18.66 9.94 10.24
C ASN A 47 -19.05 10.11 8.76
N TYR A 48 -18.08 9.94 7.85
CA TYR A 48 -18.31 9.92 6.41
C TYR A 48 -19.02 8.64 5.98
N ARG A 49 -19.37 8.54 4.69
CA ARG A 49 -19.99 7.32 4.16
C ARG A 49 -19.08 6.11 4.42
N LYS A 50 -19.71 4.97 4.68
CA LYS A 50 -18.98 3.71 4.87
C LYS A 50 -18.32 3.29 3.55
N PRO A 51 -17.02 2.95 3.54
CA PRO A 51 -16.36 2.43 2.35
C PRO A 51 -16.81 0.98 2.08
N GLU A 52 -16.95 0.62 0.81
CA GLU A 52 -17.36 -0.73 0.38
C GLU A 52 -16.23 -1.76 0.54
N ASN A 53 -14.98 -1.32 0.37
CA ASN A 53 -13.78 -2.13 0.50
C ASN A 53 -12.58 -1.23 0.87
N ALA A 54 -11.42 -1.85 1.09
CA ALA A 54 -10.21 -1.13 1.48
C ALA A 54 -9.76 -0.07 0.46
N ALA A 55 -9.95 -0.28 -0.84
CA ALA A 55 -9.58 0.73 -1.85
C ALA A 55 -10.58 1.90 -1.87
N ASP A 56 -11.84 1.64 -1.57
CA ASP A 56 -12.90 2.65 -1.53
C ASP A 56 -12.72 3.67 -0.39
N THR A 57 -11.98 3.34 0.67
CA THR A 57 -11.63 4.30 1.74
C THR A 57 -10.96 5.57 1.17
N PHE A 58 -10.11 5.43 0.15
CA PHE A 58 -9.47 6.58 -0.49
C PHE A 58 -10.44 7.40 -1.35
N GLN A 59 -11.48 6.77 -1.89
CA GLN A 59 -12.53 7.49 -2.63
C GLN A 59 -13.35 8.35 -1.68
N VAL A 60 -13.73 7.80 -0.53
CA VAL A 60 -14.46 8.56 0.50
C VAL A 60 -13.69 9.82 0.87
N LEU A 61 -12.36 9.70 1.07
CA LEU A 61 -11.54 10.87 1.36
C LEU A 61 -11.45 11.87 0.20
N ALA A 62 -11.51 11.41 -1.06
CA ALA A 62 -11.51 12.30 -2.22
C ALA A 62 -12.85 13.04 -2.39
N GLU A 63 -13.97 12.36 -2.17
CA GLU A 63 -15.32 12.94 -2.17
C GLU A 63 -15.44 14.07 -1.14
N GLU A 64 -14.80 13.91 0.02
CA GLU A 64 -14.76 14.90 1.10
C GLU A 64 -13.65 15.97 0.92
N GLY A 65 -12.92 15.94 -0.20
CA GLY A 65 -11.88 16.92 -0.54
C GLY A 65 -10.59 16.81 0.29
N ILE A 66 -10.40 15.72 1.03
CA ILE A 66 -9.18 15.46 1.82
C ILE A 66 -8.02 14.98 0.92
N LEU A 67 -8.35 14.19 -0.10
CA LEU A 67 -7.39 13.75 -1.12
C LEU A 67 -7.78 14.32 -2.48
N GLU A 68 -6.79 14.65 -3.29
CA GLU A 68 -7.03 14.87 -4.71
C GLU A 68 -7.47 13.56 -5.36
N GLU A 69 -8.48 13.64 -6.23
CA GLU A 69 -9.06 12.50 -6.94
C GLU A 69 -8.00 11.66 -7.68
N ASN A 70 -6.99 12.31 -8.29
CA ASN A 70 -5.89 11.61 -8.96
C ASN A 70 -4.99 10.85 -8.00
N PHE A 71 -4.78 11.38 -6.79
CA PHE A 71 -3.98 10.71 -5.77
C PHE A 71 -4.74 9.54 -5.15
N ALA A 72 -6.04 9.71 -4.86
CA ALA A 72 -6.90 8.61 -4.43
C ALA A 72 -6.92 7.47 -5.45
N ARG A 73 -6.99 7.78 -6.76
CA ARG A 73 -6.91 6.77 -7.83
C ARG A 73 -5.58 6.00 -7.81
N LYS A 74 -4.46 6.67 -7.54
CA LYS A 74 -3.15 6.00 -7.38
C LYS A 74 -3.14 5.07 -6.17
N LEU A 75 -3.63 5.53 -5.01
CA LEU A 75 -3.72 4.73 -3.78
C LEU A 75 -4.58 3.47 -3.95
N LYS A 76 -5.69 3.58 -4.68
CA LYS A 76 -6.48 2.39 -5.09
C LYS A 76 -5.64 1.37 -5.85
N GLY A 77 -4.77 1.82 -6.76
CA GLY A 77 -3.83 0.96 -7.49
C GLY A 77 -2.84 0.24 -6.55
N TRP A 78 -2.38 0.91 -5.50
CA TRP A 78 -1.48 0.30 -4.51
C TRP A 78 -2.15 -0.82 -3.70
N VAL A 79 -3.46 -0.73 -3.44
CA VAL A 79 -4.23 -1.86 -2.84
C VAL A 79 -4.25 -3.06 -3.78
N GLY A 80 -4.43 -2.82 -5.08
CA GLY A 80 -4.34 -3.87 -6.10
C GLY A 80 -2.96 -4.52 -6.16
N LEU A 81 -1.89 -3.73 -6.11
CA LEU A 81 -0.51 -4.22 -6.09
C LEU A 81 -0.26 -5.13 -4.88
N ARG A 82 -0.66 -4.72 -3.67
CA ARG A 82 -0.57 -5.55 -2.47
C ARG A 82 -1.25 -6.91 -2.68
N ASN A 83 -2.43 -6.94 -3.28
CA ASN A 83 -3.11 -8.20 -3.56
C ASN A 83 -2.31 -9.08 -4.52
N VAL A 84 -1.71 -8.49 -5.56
CA VAL A 84 -0.85 -9.24 -6.49
C VAL A 84 0.37 -9.81 -5.78
N ILE A 85 1.06 -9.01 -4.96
CA ILE A 85 2.22 -9.45 -4.17
C ILE A 85 1.84 -10.67 -3.31
N VAL A 86 0.78 -10.57 -2.51
CA VAL A 86 0.31 -11.68 -1.64
C VAL A 86 -0.01 -12.96 -2.41
N HIS A 87 -0.59 -12.85 -3.62
CA HIS A 87 -0.98 -14.02 -4.41
C HIS A 87 0.19 -14.63 -5.18
N LEU A 88 1.12 -13.81 -5.68
CA LEU A 88 2.32 -14.29 -6.37
C LEU A 88 3.31 -14.92 -5.39
N SER A 89 3.49 -14.34 -4.21
CA SER A 89 4.37 -14.86 -3.17
C SER A 89 3.86 -16.15 -2.51
N MET A 90 2.56 -16.48 -2.63
CA MET A 90 2.00 -17.78 -2.23
C MET A 90 2.25 -18.92 -3.24
N LEU A 91 2.70 -18.61 -4.46
CA LEU A 91 2.90 -19.57 -5.54
C LEU A 91 4.38 -19.95 -5.78
N MET A 92 5.32 -19.24 -5.14
CA MET A 92 6.76 -19.57 -5.10
C MET A 92 7.11 -20.35 -3.84
#